data_AF-A0A9P0QM08-F1
#
_entry.id   AF-A0A9P0QM08-F1
#
_cell.length_a   1.000
_cell.length_b   1.000
_cell.length_c   1.000
_cell.angle_alpha   90.00
_cell.angle_beta   90.00
_cell.angle_gamma   90.00
#
_symmetry.space_group_name_H-M   'P 1'
#
loop_
_entity.id
_entity.type
_entity.pdbx_description
1 polymer ?
#
loop_
_entity_poly.entity_id
_entity_poly.type
_entity_poly.pdbx_seq_one_letter_code
_entity_poly.pdbx_strand_id
1 'polypeptide(L)'
;MSVLIETTEGNLTVDLHYEASPMASYNFIKLCKIGYYFFSPFHSLEKDFIVSGGDPEYPRETGTSITNFTEHADSRFEHEGSFLKVGAAGAVASPTSIGTLSFISSPNNLIGSSFTITLTSNREQLSTIKNQVTFGHVVEGFQTLDRINQIPVEGITSKRLLKDVRITYIHILHDPFEDPADLKIVPSSSLVPSDYQLATMRLPQLKLEAESSTETESQFNSIALELVGDLPHYQIKPSPRTLFVARLNPITNSESLTIIFSRFGKVENCNVILDPKQNNKSLCYGFIEFESQHQAESAYEKLSRGCVIDGREVYIDFSQSVKTKTA
;
A
#
# COMPACT_ATOMS: atom_id res chain seq x y z
N MET A 1 -5.21 -14.37 2.56
CA MET A 1 -4.78 -13.68 1.32
C MET A 1 -4.19 -12.36 1.75
N SER A 2 -3.03 -11.91 1.28
CA SER A 2 -2.36 -10.76 1.90
C SER A 2 -1.86 -9.74 0.87
N VAL A 3 -2.03 -8.46 1.17
CA VAL A 3 -1.50 -7.32 0.40
C VAL A 3 -0.71 -6.41 1.34
N LEU A 4 0.34 -5.78 0.82
CA LEU A 4 1.10 -4.74 1.53
C LEU A 4 0.79 -3.40 0.87
N ILE A 5 0.11 -2.52 1.60
CA ILE A 5 -0.21 -1.16 1.17
C ILE A 5 0.85 -0.23 1.75
N GLU A 6 1.66 0.36 0.89
CA GLU A 6 2.58 1.43 1.25
C GLU A 6 1.88 2.77 1.17
N THR A 7 2.06 3.58 2.21
CA THR A 7 1.52 4.92 2.28
C THR A 7 2.60 5.91 2.68
N THR A 8 2.35 7.20 2.49
CA THR A 8 3.24 8.27 2.97
C THR A 8 3.41 8.27 4.50
N GLU A 9 2.51 7.65 5.26
CA GLU A 9 2.63 7.46 6.72
C GLU A 9 3.28 6.14 7.13
N GLY A 10 3.61 5.27 6.18
CA GLY A 10 4.18 3.94 6.41
C GLY A 10 3.30 2.82 5.87
N ASN A 11 3.63 1.59 6.25
CA ASN A 11 3.10 0.40 5.60
C ASN A 11 1.95 -0.21 6.40
N LEU A 12 1.02 -0.85 5.68
CA LEU A 12 -0.10 -1.63 6.20
C LEU A 12 -0.12 -3.00 5.53
N THR A 13 0.03 -4.08 6.29
CA THR A 13 -0.18 -5.43 5.79
C THR A 13 -1.62 -5.82 6.06
N VAL A 14 -2.36 -6.19 5.02
CA VAL A 14 -3.79 -6.48 5.07
C VAL A 14 -4.05 -7.91 4.61
N ASP A 15 -4.78 -8.66 5.43
CA ASP A 15 -5.33 -9.94 5.06
C ASP A 15 -6.76 -9.81 4.53
N LEU A 16 -6.97 -10.21 3.28
CA LEU A 16 -8.26 -10.22 2.60
C LEU A 16 -9.04 -11.51 2.89
N HIS A 17 -10.32 -11.35 3.21
CA HIS A 17 -11.29 -12.41 3.46
C HIS A 17 -11.92 -12.93 2.17
N TYR A 18 -11.10 -13.42 1.24
CA TYR A 18 -11.54 -13.84 -0.09
C TYR A 18 -12.54 -15.02 -0.08
N GLU A 19 -12.58 -15.83 0.97
CA GLU A 19 -13.56 -16.92 1.10
C GLU A 19 -14.93 -16.41 1.54
N ALA A 20 -14.96 -15.46 2.48
CA ALA A 20 -16.21 -14.88 3.01
C ALA A 20 -16.78 -13.78 2.09
N SER A 21 -15.90 -12.99 1.46
CA SER A 21 -16.23 -11.86 0.60
C SER A 21 -15.46 -11.95 -0.73
N PRO A 22 -15.72 -12.99 -1.57
CA PRO A 22 -14.94 -13.26 -2.77
C PRO A 22 -15.00 -12.11 -3.77
N MET A 23 -16.18 -11.55 -4.02
CA MET A 23 -16.35 -10.49 -5.00
C MET A 23 -15.70 -9.17 -4.58
N ALA A 24 -15.82 -8.80 -3.30
CA ALA A 24 -15.16 -7.59 -2.79
C ALA A 24 -13.63 -7.76 -2.83
N SER A 25 -13.12 -8.91 -2.41
CA SER A 25 -11.68 -9.21 -2.46
C SER A 25 -11.16 -9.23 -3.90
N TYR A 26 -11.93 -9.81 -4.82
CA TYR A 26 -11.64 -9.82 -6.25
C TYR A 26 -11.54 -8.39 -6.80
N ASN A 27 -12.56 -7.56 -6.56
CA ASN A 27 -12.57 -6.16 -7.00
C ASN A 27 -11.33 -5.40 -6.51
N PHE A 28 -11.03 -5.51 -5.21
CA PHE A 28 -9.88 -4.85 -4.61
C PHE A 28 -8.56 -5.29 -5.27
N ILE A 29 -8.32 -6.59 -5.39
CA ILE A 29 -7.07 -7.12 -5.94
C ILE A 29 -6.90 -6.72 -7.40
N LYS A 30 -7.95 -6.83 -8.22
CA LYS A 30 -7.84 -6.49 -9.65
C LYS A 30 -7.62 -4.99 -9.86
N LEU A 31 -8.26 -4.13 -9.04
CA LEU A 31 -7.95 -2.69 -9.02
C LEU A 31 -6.49 -2.42 -8.61
N CYS A 32 -5.94 -3.19 -7.67
CA CYS A 32 -4.52 -3.10 -7.32
C CYS A 32 -3.60 -3.48 -8.50
N LYS A 33 -3.93 -4.55 -9.25
CA LYS A 33 -3.13 -5.04 -10.40
C LYS A 33 -3.02 -4.03 -11.54
N ILE A 34 -4.05 -3.21 -11.75
CA ILE A 34 -4.04 -2.15 -12.76
C ILE A 34 -3.46 -0.83 -12.23
N GLY A 35 -2.98 -0.81 -10.97
CA GLY A 35 -2.42 0.38 -10.34
C GLY A 35 -3.47 1.45 -9.98
N TYR A 36 -4.76 1.10 -9.92
CA TYR A 36 -5.84 2.08 -9.74
C TYR A 36 -5.66 2.92 -8.47
N TYR A 37 -5.31 2.27 -7.35
CA TYR A 37 -5.15 2.96 -6.06
C TYR A 37 -3.87 3.79 -5.95
N PHE A 38 -3.00 3.76 -6.96
CA PHE A 38 -1.77 4.53 -6.95
C PHE A 38 -2.06 6.01 -6.75
N PHE A 39 -1.35 6.60 -5.79
CA PHE A 39 -1.46 8.00 -5.38
C PHE A 39 -2.84 8.43 -4.88
N SER A 40 -3.73 7.49 -4.55
CA SER A 40 -5.05 7.79 -3.97
C SER A 40 -4.92 8.33 -2.54
N PRO A 41 -5.61 9.42 -2.18
CA PRO A 41 -5.60 9.97 -0.84
C PRO A 41 -6.53 9.24 0.12
N PHE A 42 -6.13 9.19 1.40
CA PHE A 42 -7.06 9.09 2.52
C PHE A 42 -7.67 10.47 2.74
N HIS A 43 -8.94 10.62 2.41
CA HIS A 43 -9.56 11.93 2.26
C HIS A 43 -10.43 12.35 3.46
N SER A 44 -10.84 11.39 4.30
CA SER A 44 -11.67 11.64 5.49
C SER A 44 -11.17 10.82 6.66
N LEU A 45 -11.03 11.45 7.83
CA LEU A 45 -10.64 10.85 9.09
C LEU A 45 -11.62 11.29 10.18
N GLU A 46 -12.29 10.30 10.76
CA GLU A 46 -13.01 10.42 12.02
C GLU A 46 -12.15 9.83 13.12
N LYS A 47 -11.61 10.71 13.96
CA LYS A 47 -10.76 10.35 15.09
C LYS A 47 -11.39 9.24 15.92
N ASP A 48 -10.59 8.22 16.22
CA ASP A 48 -10.98 7.08 17.02
C ASP A 48 -12.25 6.38 16.50
N PHE A 49 -12.48 6.43 15.18
CA PHE A 49 -13.62 5.79 14.55
C PHE A 49 -13.27 5.14 13.21
N ILE A 50 -13.08 5.92 12.15
CA ILE A 50 -12.83 5.41 10.79
C ILE A 50 -11.96 6.38 9.98
N VAL A 51 -11.17 5.84 9.05
CA VAL A 51 -10.53 6.61 7.99
C VAL A 51 -11.00 6.08 6.63
N SER A 52 -11.25 6.97 5.67
CA SER A 52 -11.77 6.66 4.33
C SER A 52 -10.76 7.03 3.25
N GLY A 53 -10.68 6.19 2.22
CA GLY A 53 -9.81 6.38 1.06
C GLY A 53 -10.23 5.50 -0.11
N GLY A 54 -9.32 5.28 -1.05
CA GLY A 54 -9.53 4.37 -2.18
C GLY A 54 -10.21 5.02 -3.39
N ASP A 55 -10.28 6.34 -3.43
CA ASP A 55 -10.71 7.08 -4.62
C ASP A 55 -9.54 7.93 -5.14
N PRO A 56 -8.93 7.57 -6.28
CA PRO A 56 -7.78 8.28 -6.83
C PRO A 56 -8.11 9.70 -7.30
N GLU A 57 -9.37 9.95 -7.69
CA GLU A 57 -9.82 11.24 -8.23
C GLU A 57 -10.67 12.02 -7.22
N TYR A 58 -10.59 11.70 -5.93
CA TYR A 58 -11.30 12.46 -4.91
C TYR A 58 -10.92 13.95 -4.93
N PRO A 59 -11.88 14.90 -4.87
CA PRO A 59 -13.33 14.74 -4.66
C PRO A 59 -14.19 14.77 -5.95
N ARG A 60 -13.61 14.61 -7.14
CA ARG A 60 -14.29 14.84 -8.42
C ARG A 60 -15.27 13.73 -8.79
N GLU A 61 -14.82 12.49 -8.74
CA GLU A 61 -15.62 11.32 -9.10
C GLU A 61 -16.00 10.49 -7.87
N THR A 62 -16.98 9.62 -8.03
CA THR A 62 -17.27 8.55 -7.08
C THR A 62 -16.55 7.32 -7.59
N GLY A 63 -15.53 6.85 -6.86
CA GLY A 63 -14.69 5.72 -7.25
C GLY A 63 -15.39 4.55 -7.94
N THR A 64 -14.67 3.85 -8.82
CA THR A 64 -15.21 2.84 -9.75
C THR A 64 -14.85 1.41 -9.35
N SER A 65 -15.44 0.39 -9.98
CA SER A 65 -15.06 -1.01 -9.80
C SER A 65 -14.26 -1.54 -11.00
N ILE A 66 -13.73 -2.77 -10.86
CA ILE A 66 -12.93 -3.40 -11.91
C ILE A 66 -13.68 -3.55 -13.25
N THR A 67 -15.01 -3.61 -13.23
CA THR A 67 -15.83 -3.78 -14.44
C THR A 67 -15.66 -2.66 -15.45
N ASN A 68 -15.20 -1.48 -15.00
CA ASN A 68 -14.93 -0.35 -15.86
C ASN A 68 -13.61 -0.48 -16.65
N PHE A 69 -12.79 -1.47 -16.32
CA PHE A 69 -11.46 -1.71 -16.91
C PHE A 69 -11.36 -3.06 -17.63
N THR A 70 -12.47 -3.79 -17.73
CA THR A 70 -12.60 -5.06 -18.45
C THR A 70 -13.76 -4.93 -19.43
N GLU A 71 -13.56 -5.24 -20.70
CA GLU A 71 -14.62 -5.32 -21.71
C GLU A 71 -15.60 -6.45 -21.40
N HIS A 72 -15.07 -7.56 -20.88
CA HIS A 72 -15.86 -8.74 -20.53
C HIS A 72 -16.01 -8.80 -19.03
N ALA A 73 -17.17 -8.36 -18.54
CA ALA A 73 -17.51 -8.55 -17.14
C ALA A 73 -17.44 -10.04 -16.80
N ASP A 74 -16.77 -10.35 -15.70
CA ASP A 74 -16.70 -11.72 -15.20
C ASP A 74 -18.10 -12.21 -14.87
N SER A 75 -18.59 -13.19 -15.63
CA SER A 75 -19.95 -13.74 -15.51
C SER A 75 -20.29 -14.26 -14.11
N ARG A 76 -19.29 -14.47 -13.24
CA ARG A 76 -19.47 -14.86 -11.84
C ARG A 76 -20.00 -13.73 -10.95
N PHE A 77 -19.91 -12.47 -11.40
CA PHE A 77 -20.21 -11.29 -10.59
C PHE A 77 -21.28 -10.41 -11.25
N GLU A 78 -22.31 -10.05 -10.47
CA GLU A 78 -23.31 -9.08 -10.89
C GLU A 78 -22.73 -7.66 -10.83
N HIS A 79 -23.08 -6.83 -11.81
CA HIS A 79 -22.66 -5.43 -11.84
C HIS A 79 -23.76 -4.53 -12.40
N GLU A 80 -23.73 -3.26 -12.01
CA GLU A 80 -24.62 -2.21 -12.51
C GLU A 80 -23.76 -1.00 -12.89
N GLY A 81 -23.62 -0.79 -14.21
CA GLY A 81 -22.68 0.18 -14.74
C GLY A 81 -21.25 -0.10 -14.25
N SER A 82 -20.62 0.93 -13.68
CA SER A 82 -19.25 0.90 -13.18
C SER A 82 -19.10 0.32 -11.77
N PHE A 83 -20.17 -0.23 -11.17
CA PHE A 83 -20.16 -0.74 -9.79
C PHE A 83 -20.53 -2.23 -9.73
N LEU A 84 -19.95 -2.95 -8.77
CA LEU A 84 -20.27 -4.36 -8.52
C LEU A 84 -21.42 -4.49 -7.53
N LYS A 85 -22.33 -5.43 -7.79
CA LYS A 85 -23.51 -5.66 -6.95
C LYS A 85 -23.29 -6.81 -5.99
N VAL A 86 -23.17 -6.49 -4.70
CA VAL A 86 -23.01 -7.46 -3.62
C VAL A 86 -24.36 -8.05 -3.25
N GLY A 87 -24.46 -9.39 -3.32
CA GLY A 87 -25.68 -10.10 -2.95
C GLY A 87 -26.08 -9.82 -1.50
N ALA A 88 -27.37 -9.92 -1.20
CA ALA A 88 -27.90 -9.75 0.16
C ALA A 88 -27.30 -10.74 1.20
N ALA A 89 -26.66 -11.83 0.74
CA ALA A 89 -25.91 -12.78 1.56
C ALA A 89 -24.42 -12.42 1.71
N GLY A 90 -23.87 -11.55 0.86
CA GLY A 90 -22.55 -10.91 1.07
C GLY A 90 -22.63 -9.68 1.98
N ALA A 91 -23.81 -9.46 2.58
CA ALA A 91 -24.15 -8.28 3.34
C ALA A 91 -23.70 -8.40 4.80
N VAL A 92 -22.79 -7.49 5.17
CA VAL A 92 -22.68 -6.89 6.51
C VAL A 92 -22.15 -7.82 7.60
N ALA A 93 -20.92 -8.32 7.44
CA ALA A 93 -20.11 -8.41 8.64
C ALA A 93 -19.78 -6.97 9.05
N SER A 94 -20.53 -6.40 10.00
CA SER A 94 -20.15 -5.14 10.62
C SER A 94 -18.69 -5.23 11.07
N PRO A 95 -17.90 -4.15 10.93
CA PRO A 95 -16.55 -4.16 11.43
C PRO A 95 -16.52 -4.62 12.88
N THR A 96 -15.64 -5.58 13.21
CA THR A 96 -15.64 -6.21 14.55
C THR A 96 -14.43 -5.79 15.39
N SER A 97 -13.42 -5.23 14.74
CA SER A 97 -12.17 -4.81 15.38
C SER A 97 -11.52 -3.64 14.65
N ILE A 98 -10.55 -3.01 15.34
CA ILE A 98 -9.61 -2.07 14.74
C ILE A 98 -8.92 -2.74 13.55
N GLY A 99 -8.68 -1.96 12.50
CA GLY A 99 -8.01 -2.41 11.29
C GLY A 99 -8.92 -3.17 10.32
N THR A 100 -10.23 -3.26 10.55
CA THR A 100 -11.14 -3.87 9.56
C THR A 100 -11.22 -2.99 8.31
N LEU A 101 -11.04 -3.58 7.12
CA LEU A 101 -11.23 -2.95 5.82
C LEU A 101 -12.60 -3.30 5.24
N SER A 102 -13.33 -2.27 4.82
CA SER A 102 -14.66 -2.42 4.24
C SER A 102 -14.88 -1.47 3.08
N PHE A 103 -15.48 -1.96 1.99
CA PHE A 103 -15.94 -1.07 0.92
C PHE A 103 -17.14 -0.25 1.40
N ILE A 104 -17.21 0.99 0.95
CA ILE A 104 -18.40 1.82 1.09
C ILE A 104 -19.40 1.34 0.04
N SER A 105 -20.56 0.89 0.50
CA SER A 105 -21.63 0.41 -0.37
C SER A 105 -22.71 1.47 -0.52
N SER A 106 -23.30 1.55 -1.71
CA SER A 106 -24.56 2.26 -1.91
C SER A 106 -25.72 1.51 -1.25
N PRO A 107 -26.90 2.16 -1.05
CA PRO A 107 -28.11 1.50 -0.55
C PRO A 107 -28.59 0.31 -1.41
N ASN A 108 -28.18 0.25 -2.68
CA ASN A 108 -28.51 -0.84 -3.60
C ASN A 108 -27.49 -1.99 -3.55
N ASN A 109 -26.64 -2.03 -2.52
CA ASN A 109 -25.53 -2.97 -2.36
C ASN A 109 -24.50 -2.91 -3.49
N LEU A 110 -24.27 -1.72 -4.05
CA LEU A 110 -23.24 -1.50 -5.07
C LEU A 110 -21.94 -1.03 -4.42
N ILE A 111 -20.82 -1.67 -4.77
CA ILE A 111 -19.47 -1.29 -4.32
C ILE A 111 -18.64 -0.79 -5.50
N GLY A 112 -17.87 0.27 -5.27
CA GLY A 112 -16.87 0.81 -6.17
C GLY A 112 -15.46 0.50 -5.66
N SER A 113 -14.60 1.52 -5.63
CA SER A 113 -13.22 1.41 -5.14
C SER A 113 -13.02 1.99 -3.74
N SER A 114 -13.90 2.89 -3.29
CA SER A 114 -13.78 3.58 -2.01
C SER A 114 -13.96 2.64 -0.82
N PHE A 115 -13.03 2.66 0.11
CA PHE A 115 -13.04 1.82 1.30
C PHE A 115 -12.75 2.62 2.57
N THR A 116 -13.06 2.01 3.71
CA THR A 116 -12.74 2.54 5.03
C THR A 116 -11.91 1.55 5.83
N ILE A 117 -11.07 2.07 6.73
CA ILE A 117 -10.36 1.30 7.74
C ILE A 117 -10.89 1.72 9.12
N THR A 118 -11.30 0.76 9.92
CA THR A 118 -11.77 0.98 11.29
C THR A 118 -10.62 1.33 12.24
N LEU A 119 -10.82 2.34 13.09
CA LEU A 119 -9.84 2.81 14.09
C LEU A 119 -10.31 2.60 15.54
N THR A 120 -11.52 2.05 15.75
CA THR A 120 -12.08 1.78 17.09
C THR A 120 -12.33 0.29 17.34
N SER A 121 -12.22 -0.10 18.61
CA SER A 121 -12.67 -1.41 19.10
C SER A 121 -14.03 -1.32 19.80
N ASN A 122 -14.65 -0.14 19.86
CA ASN A 122 -15.92 0.06 20.53
C ASN A 122 -17.08 -0.51 19.69
N ARG A 123 -17.62 -1.65 20.12
CA ARG A 123 -18.72 -2.34 19.43
C ARG A 123 -19.96 -1.50 19.21
N GLU A 124 -20.28 -0.57 20.10
CA GLU A 124 -21.44 0.31 19.92
C GLU A 124 -21.20 1.24 18.73
N GLN A 125 -20.04 1.88 18.64
CA GLN A 125 -19.67 2.72 17.49
C GLN A 125 -19.63 1.89 16.20
N LEU A 126 -19.03 0.70 16.23
CA LEU A 126 -18.96 -0.18 15.06
C LEU A 126 -20.35 -0.59 14.56
N SER A 127 -21.30 -0.81 15.47
CA SER A 127 -22.68 -1.16 15.11
C SER A 127 -23.43 -0.03 14.38
N THR A 128 -22.96 1.22 14.51
CA THR A 128 -23.54 2.36 13.79
C THR A 128 -23.11 2.43 12.32
N ILE A 129 -22.03 1.73 11.96
CA ILE A 129 -21.51 1.70 10.59
C ILE A 129 -22.48 0.87 9.74
N LYS A 130 -23.12 1.54 8.78
CA LYS A 130 -24.07 0.93 7.83
C LYS A 130 -23.50 1.01 6.42
N ASN A 131 -24.09 0.21 5.52
CA ASN A 131 -23.76 0.20 4.09
C ASN A 131 -22.26 -0.05 3.83
N GLN A 132 -21.72 -1.08 4.47
CA GLN A 132 -20.33 -1.48 4.29
C GLN A 132 -20.22 -2.97 4.03
N VAL A 133 -19.24 -3.33 3.19
CA VAL A 133 -18.93 -4.72 2.86
C VAL A 133 -17.49 -4.99 3.29
N THR A 134 -17.35 -5.67 4.43
CA THR A 134 -16.04 -6.07 4.96
C THR A 134 -15.37 -7.06 4.02
N PHE A 135 -14.11 -6.80 3.68
CA PHE A 135 -13.34 -7.62 2.76
C PHE A 135 -11.92 -7.94 3.25
N GLY A 136 -11.47 -7.35 4.35
CA GLY A 136 -10.17 -7.69 4.93
C GLY A 136 -9.93 -7.07 6.30
N HIS A 137 -8.76 -7.32 6.85
CA HIS A 137 -8.29 -6.75 8.10
C HIS A 137 -6.78 -6.48 8.07
N VAL A 138 -6.35 -5.43 8.74
CA VAL A 138 -4.94 -5.15 8.98
C VAL A 138 -4.37 -6.20 9.94
N VAL A 139 -3.29 -6.86 9.53
CA VAL A 139 -2.54 -7.81 10.37
C VAL A 139 -1.26 -7.19 10.92
N GLU A 140 -0.66 -6.24 10.19
CA GLU A 140 0.52 -5.50 10.62
C GLU A 140 0.45 -4.03 10.17
N GLY A 141 1.18 -3.15 10.86
CA GLY A 141 1.16 -1.72 10.56
C GLY A 141 0.16 -0.91 11.39
N PHE A 142 -0.33 -1.43 12.52
CA PHE A 142 -1.18 -0.66 13.45
C PHE A 142 -0.54 0.67 13.89
N GLN A 143 0.79 0.74 13.98
CA GLN A 143 1.50 2.00 14.26
C GLN A 143 1.29 3.06 13.16
N THR A 144 1.11 2.63 11.91
CA THR A 144 0.75 3.50 10.78
C THR A 144 -0.69 4.00 10.95
N LEU A 145 -1.63 3.12 11.33
CA LEU A 145 -3.00 3.52 11.67
C LEU A 145 -3.04 4.52 12.83
N ASP A 146 -2.23 4.30 13.87
CA ASP A 146 -2.11 5.22 15.00
C ASP A 146 -1.61 6.59 14.52
N ARG A 147 -0.56 6.62 13.68
CA ARG A 147 -0.07 7.88 13.09
C ARG A 147 -1.15 8.59 12.30
N ILE A 148 -1.86 7.88 11.43
CA ILE A 148 -2.99 8.43 10.66
C ILE A 148 -4.06 8.96 11.61
N ASN A 149 -4.45 8.19 12.62
CA ASN A 149 -5.45 8.57 13.61
C ASN A 149 -5.01 9.79 14.45
N GLN A 150 -3.72 10.10 14.55
CA GLN A 150 -3.22 11.30 15.23
C GLN A 150 -3.13 12.55 14.32
N ILE A 151 -3.34 12.43 13.01
CA ILE A 151 -3.30 13.57 12.08
C ILE A 151 -4.43 14.57 12.39
N PRO A 152 -4.13 15.86 12.61
CA PRO A 152 -5.14 16.89 12.80
C PRO A 152 -6.11 16.96 11.62
N VAL A 153 -7.40 17.24 11.89
CA VAL A 153 -8.45 17.34 10.87
C VAL A 153 -9.01 18.76 10.77
N GLU A 154 -9.44 19.13 9.57
CA GLU A 154 -10.03 20.42 9.26
C GLU A 154 -11.47 20.53 9.82
N GLY A 155 -11.58 21.03 11.05
CA GLY A 155 -12.87 21.19 11.73
C GLY A 155 -13.61 19.87 11.98
N ILE A 156 -14.81 19.97 12.57
CA ILE A 156 -15.63 18.81 12.94
C ILE A 156 -16.42 18.29 11.72
N THR A 157 -16.79 19.18 10.79
CA THR A 157 -17.69 18.84 9.67
C THR A 157 -16.95 18.27 8.46
N SER A 158 -15.79 18.84 8.09
CA SER A 158 -15.08 18.38 6.89
C SER A 158 -14.37 17.05 7.12
N LYS A 159 -13.96 16.75 8.36
CA LYS A 159 -13.22 15.52 8.74
C LYS A 159 -11.97 15.27 7.88
N ARG A 160 -11.50 16.29 7.16
CA ARG A 160 -10.45 16.17 6.17
C ARG A 160 -9.10 16.28 6.85
N LEU A 161 -8.16 15.40 6.52
CA LEU A 161 -6.84 15.39 7.11
C LEU A 161 -6.07 16.67 6.71
N LEU A 162 -5.40 17.30 7.68
CA LEU A 162 -4.53 18.47 7.43
C LEU A 162 -3.16 18.06 6.87
N LYS A 163 -2.74 16.82 7.10
CA LYS A 163 -1.57 16.21 6.45
C LYS A 163 -2.07 15.25 5.36
N ASP A 164 -1.54 15.39 4.16
CA ASP A 164 -1.92 14.54 3.04
C ASP A 164 -1.34 13.13 3.21
N VAL A 165 -2.20 12.12 3.18
CA VAL A 165 -1.81 10.71 3.27
C VAL A 165 -2.23 10.01 2.00
N ARG A 166 -1.27 9.46 1.26
CA ARG A 166 -1.52 8.81 -0.04
C ARG A 166 -0.98 7.40 -0.07
N ILE A 167 -1.64 6.55 -0.85
CA ILE A 167 -1.15 5.21 -1.19
C ILE A 167 -0.06 5.39 -2.24
N THR A 168 1.17 5.00 -1.91
CA THR A 168 2.31 5.10 -2.83
C THR A 168 2.47 3.83 -3.64
N TYR A 169 2.16 2.68 -3.05
CA TYR A 169 2.34 1.39 -3.70
C TYR A 169 1.45 0.32 -3.06
N ILE A 170 1.03 -0.68 -3.83
CA ILE A 170 0.42 -1.89 -3.28
C ILE A 170 1.12 -3.14 -3.82
N HIS A 171 1.73 -3.92 -2.93
CA HIS A 171 2.31 -5.23 -3.27
C HIS A 171 1.26 -6.32 -3.04
N ILE A 172 0.96 -7.06 -4.09
CA ILE A 172 0.08 -8.22 -4.03
C ILE A 172 0.94 -9.43 -3.68
N LEU A 173 0.86 -9.93 -2.45
CA LEU A 173 1.73 -11.01 -1.99
C LEU A 173 1.28 -12.38 -2.53
N HIS A 174 -0.03 -12.52 -2.72
CA HIS A 174 -0.69 -13.68 -3.31
C HIS A 174 -1.97 -13.18 -4.01
N ASP A 175 -2.44 -13.85 -5.05
CA ASP A 175 -3.74 -13.61 -5.70
C ASP A 175 -4.36 -14.97 -6.00
N PRO A 176 -5.53 -15.33 -5.43
CA PRO A 176 -6.12 -16.65 -5.63
C PRO A 176 -7.04 -16.68 -6.85
N PHE A 177 -7.29 -15.52 -7.48
CA PHE A 177 -8.25 -15.34 -8.54
C PHE A 177 -7.54 -15.30 -9.89
N GLU A 178 -8.12 -15.96 -10.87
CA GLU A 178 -7.71 -15.80 -12.27
C GLU A 178 -7.90 -14.34 -12.71
N ASP A 179 -7.01 -13.87 -13.57
CA ASP A 179 -7.12 -12.56 -14.19
C ASP A 179 -8.06 -12.65 -15.40
N PRO A 180 -8.94 -11.64 -15.61
CA PRO A 180 -9.63 -11.47 -16.88
C PRO A 180 -8.63 -11.41 -18.04
N ALA A 181 -8.98 -12.01 -19.17
CA ALA A 181 -8.09 -12.10 -20.33
C ALA A 181 -7.68 -10.72 -20.90
N ASP A 182 -8.52 -9.72 -20.70
CA ASP A 182 -8.36 -8.34 -21.14
C ASP A 182 -7.81 -7.40 -20.04
N LEU A 183 -7.44 -7.93 -18.87
CA LEU A 183 -6.90 -7.14 -17.77
C LEU A 183 -5.51 -6.60 -18.11
N LYS A 184 -5.40 -5.27 -18.23
CA LYS A 184 -4.13 -4.57 -18.46
C LYS A 184 -3.40 -4.34 -17.15
N ILE A 185 -2.56 -5.30 -16.77
CA ILE A 185 -1.68 -5.18 -15.59
C ILE A 185 -0.68 -4.05 -15.85
N VAL A 186 -0.59 -3.11 -14.91
CA VAL A 186 0.35 -1.99 -15.00
C VAL A 186 1.53 -2.31 -14.09
N PRO A 187 2.75 -2.48 -14.63
CA PRO A 187 3.92 -2.67 -13.80
C PRO A 187 4.15 -1.40 -13.00
N SER A 188 4.50 -1.57 -11.74
CA SER A 188 4.58 -0.47 -10.80
C SER A 188 5.67 0.55 -11.11
N SER A 189 6.74 0.14 -11.77
CA SER A 189 7.78 1.01 -12.31
C SER A 189 7.28 2.02 -13.35
N SER A 190 6.07 1.81 -13.89
CA SER A 190 5.45 2.66 -14.90
C SER A 190 4.34 3.54 -14.33
N LEU A 191 4.07 3.47 -13.02
CA LEU A 191 3.04 4.28 -12.38
C LEU A 191 3.56 5.70 -12.16
N VAL A 192 2.85 6.68 -12.71
CA VAL A 192 3.11 8.11 -12.55
C VAL A 192 1.79 8.80 -12.18
N PRO A 193 1.77 9.74 -11.20
CA PRO A 193 0.52 10.38 -10.84
C PRO A 193 0.00 11.24 -11.97
N SER A 194 -1.32 11.29 -12.15
CA SER A 194 -1.91 12.19 -13.13
C SER A 194 -1.82 13.65 -12.66
N ASP A 195 -1.88 14.60 -13.61
CA ASP A 195 -1.91 16.04 -13.33
C ASP A 195 -3.01 16.39 -12.32
N TYR A 196 -4.16 15.73 -12.43
CA TYR A 196 -5.26 15.93 -11.50
C TYR A 196 -4.92 15.44 -10.10
N GLN A 197 -4.35 14.24 -9.97
CA GLN A 197 -3.97 13.72 -8.67
C GLN A 197 -2.90 14.60 -8.00
N LEU A 198 -1.94 15.12 -8.78
CA LEU A 198 -0.96 16.08 -8.31
C LEU A 198 -1.63 17.37 -7.83
N ALA A 199 -2.58 17.92 -8.59
CA ALA A 199 -3.32 19.14 -8.23
C ALA A 199 -4.15 19.01 -6.93
N THR A 200 -4.49 17.78 -6.50
CA THR A 200 -5.22 17.56 -5.25
C THR A 200 -4.31 17.46 -4.01
N MET A 201 -2.98 17.43 -4.19
CA MET A 201 -2.03 17.33 -3.07
C MET A 201 -2.12 18.51 -2.12
N ARG A 202 -2.00 18.21 -0.83
CA ARG A 202 -1.93 19.23 0.23
C ARG A 202 -0.54 19.25 0.84
N LEU A 203 0.13 20.38 0.74
CA LEU A 203 1.38 20.64 1.44
C LEU A 203 1.12 20.79 2.95
N PRO A 204 2.03 20.31 3.81
CA PRO A 204 2.03 20.69 5.21
C PRO A 204 2.03 22.22 5.32
N GLN A 205 1.08 22.79 6.06
CA GLN A 205 1.13 24.20 6.43
C GLN A 205 2.33 24.44 7.37
N LEU A 206 3.54 24.51 6.82
CA LEU A 206 4.60 25.26 7.47
C LEU A 206 4.12 26.71 7.49
N LYS A 207 4.03 27.28 8.70
CA LYS A 207 3.55 28.64 8.96
C LYS A 207 4.12 29.61 7.92
N LEU A 208 3.23 30.13 7.08
CA LEU A 208 3.47 31.24 6.18
C LEU A 208 3.70 32.51 7.02
N GLU A 209 4.96 32.82 7.28
CA GLU A 209 5.41 34.21 7.20
C GLU A 209 6.18 34.33 5.87
N ALA A 210 5.46 34.90 4.89
CA ALA A 210 5.89 35.57 3.66
C ALA A 210 7.13 35.03 2.88
N GLU A 211 6.91 34.61 1.62
CA GLU A 211 7.24 35.40 0.41
C GLU A 211 7.06 34.56 -0.88
N SER A 212 6.61 35.24 -1.94
CA SER A 212 6.57 34.84 -3.36
C SER A 212 5.83 33.53 -3.77
N SER A 213 4.79 33.70 -4.58
CA SER A 213 3.99 32.64 -5.22
C SER A 213 4.81 31.67 -6.09
N THR A 214 6.01 32.06 -6.51
CA THR A 214 6.94 31.24 -7.30
C THR A 214 7.74 30.25 -6.44
N GLU A 215 8.03 30.58 -5.19
CA GLU A 215 8.76 29.69 -4.26
C GLU A 215 7.87 28.56 -3.77
N THR A 216 6.59 28.83 -3.52
CA THR A 216 5.59 27.81 -3.16
C THR A 216 5.30 26.82 -4.30
N GLU A 217 5.29 27.27 -5.56
CA GLU A 217 5.11 26.38 -6.73
C GLU A 217 6.37 25.54 -7.01
N SER A 218 7.56 26.10 -6.84
CA SER A 218 8.81 25.34 -6.96
C SER A 218 9.00 24.34 -5.82
N GLN A 219 8.57 24.68 -4.60
CA GLN A 219 8.47 23.73 -3.48
C GLN A 219 7.37 22.69 -3.69
N PHE A 220 6.24 23.07 -4.29
CA PHE A 220 5.16 22.14 -4.65
C PHE A 220 5.65 21.12 -5.66
N ASN A 221 6.30 21.57 -6.73
CA ASN A 221 6.95 20.68 -7.68
C ASN A 221 8.06 19.88 -6.99
N SER A 222 8.88 20.44 -6.11
CA SER A 222 9.93 19.67 -5.41
C SER A 222 9.38 18.59 -4.48
N ILE A 223 8.27 18.82 -3.79
CA ILE A 223 7.65 17.84 -2.89
C ILE A 223 6.82 16.81 -3.67
N ALA A 224 6.11 17.24 -4.71
CA ALA A 224 5.46 16.35 -5.67
C ALA A 224 6.49 15.45 -6.35
N LEU A 225 7.58 16.03 -6.85
CA LEU A 225 8.70 15.32 -7.43
C LEU A 225 9.50 14.54 -6.37
N GLU A 226 9.56 14.92 -5.10
CA GLU A 226 10.15 14.08 -4.04
C GLU A 226 9.29 12.83 -3.78
N LEU A 227 7.95 12.98 -3.78
CA LEU A 227 6.99 11.88 -3.67
C LEU A 227 6.93 11.01 -4.95
N VAL A 228 7.27 11.59 -6.11
CA VAL A 228 7.33 10.92 -7.42
C VAL A 228 8.76 10.45 -7.78
N GLY A 229 9.79 10.86 -7.02
CA GLY A 229 11.19 10.44 -7.17
C GLY A 229 12.13 11.31 -8.04
N ASP A 230 11.74 12.49 -8.52
CA ASP A 230 12.42 13.22 -9.62
C ASP A 230 12.87 14.70 -9.36
N LEU A 231 13.21 15.13 -8.14
CA LEU A 231 14.06 16.35 -7.95
C LEU A 231 15.25 16.09 -6.99
N PRO A 232 16.42 16.73 -7.20
CA PRO A 232 17.72 16.25 -6.74
C PRO A 232 17.97 16.66 -5.28
N HIS A 233 17.27 16.02 -4.34
CA HIS A 233 17.79 15.93 -2.99
C HIS A 233 18.87 14.86 -2.98
N TYR A 234 20.10 15.32 -2.71
CA TYR A 234 21.33 14.53 -2.52
C TYR A 234 21.07 13.03 -2.57
N GLN A 235 21.15 12.50 -3.79
CA GLN A 235 20.89 11.10 -4.09
C GLN A 235 21.76 10.24 -3.18
N ILE A 236 21.17 9.65 -2.14
CA ILE A 236 21.40 8.22 -1.98
C ILE A 236 20.33 7.58 -2.85
N LYS A 237 20.61 7.60 -4.15
CA LYS A 237 19.99 6.67 -5.11
C LYS A 237 20.04 5.31 -4.39
N PRO A 238 18.94 4.54 -4.30
CA PRO A 238 19.05 3.18 -3.80
C PRO A 238 20.22 2.56 -4.53
N SER A 239 21.25 2.17 -3.78
CA SER A 239 22.49 1.72 -4.38
C SER A 239 22.09 0.61 -5.34
N PRO A 240 22.36 0.70 -6.65
CA PRO A 240 22.05 -0.39 -7.57
C PRO A 240 22.87 -1.65 -7.25
N ARG A 241 23.68 -1.57 -6.19
CA ARG A 241 24.45 -2.64 -5.57
C ARG A 241 23.69 -3.31 -4.41
N THR A 242 22.50 -2.83 -4.03
CA THR A 242 21.74 -3.34 -2.88
C THR A 242 20.49 -4.10 -3.30
N LEU A 243 20.41 -5.36 -2.87
CA LEU A 243 19.24 -6.22 -3.03
C LEU A 243 18.42 -6.27 -1.75
N PHE A 244 17.10 -6.23 -1.90
CA PHE A 244 16.11 -6.57 -0.90
C PHE A 244 15.78 -8.07 -0.99
N VAL A 245 15.79 -8.75 0.15
CA VAL A 245 15.45 -10.17 0.26
C VAL A 245 14.33 -10.33 1.27
N ALA A 246 13.20 -10.88 0.84
CA ALA A 246 12.02 -11.14 1.67
C ALA A 246 11.65 -12.63 1.71
N ARG A 247 10.69 -12.96 2.57
CA ARG A 247 10.24 -14.35 2.83
C ARG A 247 11.34 -15.26 3.37
N LEU A 248 12.32 -14.68 4.07
CA LEU A 248 13.35 -15.44 4.75
C LEU A 248 12.74 -16.41 5.77
N ASN A 249 13.47 -17.48 6.06
CA ASN A 249 13.14 -18.30 7.22
C ASN A 249 13.43 -17.47 8.49
N PRO A 250 12.58 -17.47 9.52
CA PRO A 250 12.86 -16.78 10.78
C PRO A 250 14.21 -17.14 11.43
N ILE A 251 14.76 -18.32 11.08
CA ILE A 251 16.05 -18.82 11.57
C ILE A 251 17.23 -18.24 10.75
N THR A 252 16.99 -17.73 9.53
CA THR A 252 18.04 -17.19 8.66
C THR A 252 18.61 -15.89 9.24
N ASN A 253 19.94 -15.83 9.35
CA ASN A 253 20.69 -14.68 9.85
C ASN A 253 21.51 -14.01 8.73
N SER A 254 22.08 -12.84 9.03
CA SER A 254 22.90 -12.07 8.09
C SER A 254 24.18 -12.81 7.68
N GLU A 255 24.77 -13.62 8.55
CA GLU A 255 25.96 -14.42 8.23
C GLU A 255 25.66 -15.49 7.16
N SER A 256 24.57 -16.24 7.32
CA SER A 256 24.10 -17.24 6.35
C SER A 256 23.81 -16.60 5.00
N LEU A 257 23.13 -15.44 4.99
CA LEU A 257 22.89 -14.69 3.75
C LEU A 257 24.20 -14.21 3.12
N THR A 258 25.13 -13.69 3.91
CA THR A 258 26.44 -13.27 3.41
C THR A 258 27.15 -14.43 2.73
N ILE A 259 27.16 -15.63 3.33
CA ILE A 259 27.75 -16.83 2.75
C ILE A 259 27.06 -17.20 1.43
N ILE A 260 25.73 -17.21 1.39
CA ILE A 260 24.96 -17.59 0.19
C ILE A 260 25.24 -16.61 -0.96
N PHE A 261 25.20 -15.31 -0.67
CA PHE A 261 25.32 -14.25 -1.66
C PHE A 261 26.78 -13.94 -2.05
N SER A 262 27.77 -14.31 -1.21
CA SER A 262 29.20 -14.16 -1.52
C SER A 262 29.65 -14.87 -2.80
N ARG A 263 28.90 -15.88 -3.26
CA ARG A 263 29.19 -16.60 -4.51
C ARG A 263 29.00 -15.75 -5.78
N PHE A 264 28.25 -14.65 -5.67
CA PHE A 264 27.95 -13.76 -6.79
C PHE A 264 28.79 -12.48 -6.77
N GLY A 265 29.46 -12.22 -5.65
CA GLY A 265 30.29 -11.04 -5.45
C GLY A 265 30.63 -10.80 -4.00
N LYS A 266 31.46 -9.81 -3.74
CA LYS A 266 31.85 -9.42 -2.38
C LYS A 266 30.71 -8.60 -1.77
N VAL A 267 30.15 -9.11 -0.68
CA VAL A 267 29.10 -8.43 0.10
C VAL A 267 29.77 -7.42 1.03
N GLU A 268 29.46 -6.13 0.87
CA GLU A 268 29.92 -5.05 1.75
C GLU A 268 29.10 -4.98 3.04
N ASN A 269 27.79 -5.17 2.92
CA ASN A 269 26.88 -5.08 4.04
C ASN A 269 25.74 -6.08 3.90
N CYS A 270 25.38 -6.74 4.99
CA CYS A 270 24.23 -7.63 5.04
C CYS A 270 23.48 -7.41 6.34
N ASN A 271 22.23 -6.97 6.23
CA ASN A 271 21.43 -6.64 7.40
C ASN A 271 20.07 -7.35 7.31
N VAL A 272 19.80 -8.23 8.27
CA VAL A 272 18.48 -8.85 8.45
C VAL A 272 17.72 -8.02 9.46
N ILE A 273 16.53 -7.57 9.11
CA ILE A 273 15.77 -6.70 10.00
C ILE A 273 15.10 -7.55 11.07
N LEU A 274 15.37 -7.19 12.32
CA LEU A 274 14.83 -7.84 13.52
C LEU A 274 13.84 -6.89 14.19
N ASP A 275 12.81 -7.43 14.83
CA ASP A 275 11.88 -6.64 15.64
C ASP A 275 12.49 -6.37 17.03
N PRO A 276 12.88 -5.11 17.34
CA PRO A 276 13.43 -4.77 18.64
C PRO A 276 12.40 -4.88 19.78
N LYS A 277 11.11 -4.98 19.48
CA LYS A 277 10.02 -5.08 20.47
C LYS A 277 9.64 -6.54 20.80
N GLN A 278 10.01 -7.50 19.95
CA GLN A 278 9.69 -8.93 20.12
C GLN A 278 10.96 -9.79 20.23
N ASN A 279 11.78 -9.53 21.24
CA ASN A 279 12.98 -10.34 21.53
C ASN A 279 13.94 -10.52 20.33
N ASN A 280 14.10 -9.48 19.50
CA ASN A 280 14.90 -9.50 18.27
C ASN A 280 14.51 -10.62 17.28
N LYS A 281 13.23 -10.97 17.22
CA LYS A 281 12.73 -11.94 16.25
C LYS A 281 12.87 -11.40 14.82
N SER A 282 13.35 -12.23 13.90
CA SER A 282 13.51 -11.85 12.50
C SER A 282 12.19 -11.45 11.85
N LEU A 283 12.15 -10.27 11.22
CA LEU A 283 11.04 -9.83 10.38
C LEU A 283 11.00 -10.56 9.04
N CYS A 284 11.87 -11.56 8.84
CA CYS A 284 11.92 -12.40 7.65
C CYS A 284 12.22 -11.62 6.35
N TYR A 285 12.89 -10.48 6.47
CA TYR A 285 13.46 -9.76 5.34
C TYR A 285 14.79 -9.08 5.72
N GLY A 286 15.57 -8.72 4.71
CA GLY A 286 16.86 -8.09 4.87
C GLY A 286 17.36 -7.40 3.61
N PHE A 287 18.49 -6.74 3.73
CA PHE A 287 19.16 -6.00 2.67
C PHE A 287 20.59 -6.49 2.52
N ILE A 288 21.03 -6.64 1.27
CA ILE A 288 22.36 -7.13 0.92
C ILE A 288 22.99 -6.14 -0.04
N GLU A 289 24.03 -5.45 0.40
CA GLU A 289 24.82 -4.52 -0.39
C GLU A 289 26.09 -5.19 -0.90
N PHE A 290 26.30 -5.13 -2.21
CA PHE A 290 27.49 -5.61 -2.89
C PHE A 290 28.49 -4.47 -3.15
N GLU A 291 29.75 -4.84 -3.31
CA GLU A 291 30.81 -3.90 -3.71
C GLU A 291 30.54 -3.28 -5.09
N SER A 292 29.93 -4.05 -6.00
CA SER A 292 29.65 -3.61 -7.38
C SER A 292 28.23 -3.91 -7.84
N GLN A 293 27.67 -3.04 -8.68
CA GLN A 293 26.33 -3.18 -9.26
C GLN A 293 26.20 -4.45 -10.12
N HIS A 294 27.24 -4.78 -10.89
CA HIS A 294 27.25 -5.97 -11.72
C HIS A 294 27.14 -7.26 -10.88
N GLN A 295 27.62 -7.25 -9.64
CA GLN A 295 27.50 -8.39 -8.73
C GLN A 295 26.06 -8.54 -8.22
N ALA A 296 25.40 -7.42 -7.88
CA ALA A 296 23.99 -7.39 -7.49
C ALA A 296 23.07 -7.83 -8.64
N GLU A 297 23.31 -7.37 -9.86
CA GLU A 297 22.56 -7.80 -11.06
C GLU A 297 22.74 -9.29 -11.33
N SER A 298 23.96 -9.83 -11.25
CA SER A 298 24.20 -11.26 -11.45
C SER A 298 23.56 -12.12 -10.36
N ALA A 299 23.55 -11.64 -9.11
CA ALA A 299 22.84 -12.29 -8.02
C ALA A 299 21.32 -12.26 -8.24
N TYR A 300 20.77 -11.12 -8.67
CA TYR A 300 19.35 -10.96 -8.96
C TYR A 300 18.90 -11.88 -10.10
N GLU A 301 19.59 -11.90 -11.25
CA GLU A 301 19.20 -12.75 -12.38
C GLU A 301 19.17 -14.24 -12.03
N LYS A 302 20.11 -14.69 -11.19
CA LYS A 302 20.26 -16.11 -10.84
C LYS A 302 19.40 -16.54 -9.66
N LEU A 303 19.07 -15.64 -8.73
CA LEU A 303 18.33 -15.97 -7.51
C LEU A 303 16.88 -15.47 -7.51
N SER A 304 16.50 -14.53 -8.39
CA SER A 304 15.13 -14.00 -8.46
C SER A 304 14.06 -15.04 -8.79
N ARG A 305 14.45 -16.19 -9.37
CA ARG A 305 13.53 -17.25 -9.77
C ARG A 305 13.72 -18.50 -8.91
N GLY A 306 12.85 -18.67 -7.91
CA GLY A 306 12.71 -19.93 -7.16
C GLY A 306 13.88 -20.27 -6.25
N CYS A 307 14.62 -19.27 -5.75
CA CYS A 307 15.69 -19.52 -4.78
C CYS A 307 15.10 -19.99 -3.45
N VAL A 308 15.63 -21.09 -2.91
CA VAL A 308 15.26 -21.62 -1.60
C VAL A 308 16.43 -21.44 -0.64
N ILE A 309 16.19 -20.71 0.45
CA ILE A 309 17.14 -20.52 1.55
C ILE A 309 16.54 -21.14 2.80
N ASP A 310 17.30 -22.00 3.47
CA ASP A 310 16.87 -22.72 4.70
C ASP A 310 15.50 -23.41 4.56
N GLY A 311 15.25 -24.00 3.39
CA GLY A 311 14.02 -24.73 3.07
C GLY A 311 12.81 -23.85 2.74
N ARG A 312 12.97 -22.52 2.61
CA ARG A 312 11.91 -21.58 2.26
C ARG A 312 12.24 -20.81 0.99
N GLU A 313 11.27 -20.67 0.10
CA GLU A 313 11.42 -19.87 -1.12
C GLU A 313 11.49 -18.38 -0.75
N VAL A 314 12.55 -17.72 -1.20
CA VAL A 314 12.82 -16.31 -0.92
C VAL A 314 12.45 -15.43 -2.11
N TYR A 315 11.99 -14.22 -1.82
CA TYR A 315 11.75 -13.19 -2.82
C TYR A 315 12.93 -12.23 -2.83
N ILE A 316 13.43 -11.87 -4.01
CA ILE A 316 14.58 -10.97 -4.15
C ILE A 316 14.23 -9.89 -5.16
N ASP A 317 14.51 -8.64 -4.80
CA ASP A 317 14.30 -7.46 -5.63
C ASP A 317 15.41 -6.43 -5.40
N PHE A 318 15.50 -5.40 -6.23
CA PHE A 318 16.39 -4.28 -5.95
C PHE A 318 15.82 -3.45 -4.80
N SER A 319 16.67 -3.09 -3.84
CA SER A 319 16.25 -2.26 -2.71
C SER A 319 15.79 -0.89 -3.20
N GLN A 320 14.64 -0.41 -2.75
CA GLN A 320 14.22 0.98 -2.92
C GLN A 320 14.41 1.73 -1.61
N SER A 321 14.78 3.01 -1.68
CA SER A 321 15.26 3.77 -0.52
C SER A 321 14.27 3.79 0.63
N VAL A 322 14.70 3.34 1.81
CA VAL A 322 13.98 3.55 3.07
C VAL A 322 14.72 4.62 3.88
N LYS A 323 13.99 5.62 4.39
CA LYS A 323 14.53 6.68 5.25
C LYS A 323 15.21 6.05 6.47
N THR A 324 16.54 6.11 6.52
CA THR A 324 17.29 5.76 7.72
C THR A 324 17.21 6.94 8.68
N LYS A 325 16.55 6.76 9.83
CA LYS A 325 16.59 7.72 10.94
C LYS A 325 18.02 7.76 11.49
N THR A 326 18.74 8.84 11.23
CA THR A 326 19.92 9.19 12.02
C THR A 326 19.47 9.74 13.37
N ALA A 327 20.12 9.25 14.43
CA ALA A 327 19.88 9.58 15.84
C ALA A 327 20.37 10.99 16.21
#